data_AF-A0A250VSS5-F1
#
_entry.id   AF-A0A250VSS5-F1
#
_cell.length_a   1.000
_cell.length_b   1.000
_cell.length_c   1.000
_cell.angle_alpha   90.00
_cell.angle_beta   90.00
_cell.angle_gamma   90.00
#
_symmetry.space_group_name_H-M   'P 1'
#
loop_
_entity.id
_entity.type
_entity.pdbx_description
1 polymer ?
#
loop_
_entity_poly.entity_id
_entity_poly.type
_entity_poly.pdbx_seq_one_letter_code
_entity_poly.pdbx_strand_id
1 'polypeptide(L)'
;MPEYTDPAGMPEDERMTDAEFKVVREFLGLTGDWLAAHLGVSSRTVRHWEQGKYPIPDGVRLAIEDLERRTGEFIGGAVDKLMDIPDPGLITYRSDAEYHAAHPEADFPASWHRAVVARIAQEVPALSIAYADNVALTDPSELPGGTRRERTAP
;
A
#
# COMPACT_ATOMS: atom_id res chain seq x y z
N MET A 1 14.61 -17.06 16.78
CA MET A 1 13.24 -16.50 16.72
C MET A 1 13.03 -15.78 18.04
N PRO A 2 12.95 -14.44 18.07
CA PRO A 2 12.52 -13.77 19.29
C PRO A 2 11.07 -14.19 19.57
N GLU A 3 10.79 -14.68 20.78
CA GLU A 3 9.41 -14.83 21.25
C GLU A 3 8.80 -13.43 21.36
N TYR A 4 7.71 -13.20 20.65
CA TYR A 4 6.92 -11.99 20.79
C TYR A 4 6.20 -12.02 22.16
N THR A 5 6.44 -11.00 22.99
CA THR A 5 5.83 -10.86 24.32
C THR A 5 4.81 -9.73 24.27
N ASP A 6 3.54 -10.07 24.52
CA ASP A 6 2.44 -9.11 24.56
C ASP A 6 2.58 -8.17 25.77
N PRO A 7 2.44 -6.84 25.62
CA PRO A 7 2.44 -5.92 26.75
C PRO A 7 1.28 -6.21 27.72
N ALA A 8 1.32 -5.59 28.92
CA ALA A 8 0.25 -5.76 29.91
C ALA A 8 -1.11 -5.41 29.31
N GLY A 9 -2.07 -6.34 29.45
CA GLY A 9 -3.29 -6.36 28.65
C GLY A 9 -4.20 -5.14 28.80
N MET A 10 -4.68 -4.62 27.68
CA MET A 10 -5.70 -3.58 27.62
C MET A 10 -7.08 -4.12 28.09
N PRO A 11 -7.96 -3.22 28.59
CA PRO A 11 -9.35 -3.55 28.89
C PRO A 11 -10.03 -4.29 27.72
N GLU A 12 -10.94 -5.23 28.01
CA GLU A 12 -11.57 -6.07 26.96
C GLU A 12 -12.35 -5.24 25.93
N ASP A 13 -12.88 -4.09 26.31
CA ASP A 13 -13.61 -3.15 25.45
C ASP A 13 -12.70 -2.31 24.54
N GLU A 14 -11.39 -2.31 24.77
CA GLU A 14 -10.39 -1.61 23.94
C GLU A 14 -9.65 -2.56 22.98
N ARG A 15 -9.90 -3.87 23.08
CA ARG A 15 -9.26 -4.88 22.24
C ARG A 15 -9.81 -4.83 20.82
N MET A 16 -8.88 -4.92 19.86
CA MET A 16 -9.23 -5.06 18.46
C MET A 16 -9.98 -6.37 18.24
N THR A 17 -11.17 -6.26 17.65
CA THR A 17 -12.01 -7.39 17.26
C THR A 17 -11.49 -8.06 15.99
N ASP A 18 -11.93 -9.31 15.75
CA ASP A 18 -11.67 -10.03 14.50
C ASP A 18 -12.21 -9.29 13.27
N ALA A 19 -13.38 -8.65 13.42
CA ALA A 19 -13.99 -7.83 12.38
C ALA A 19 -13.15 -6.59 12.05
N GLU A 20 -12.75 -5.81 13.06
CA GLU A 20 -11.91 -4.62 12.86
C GLU A 20 -10.58 -4.99 12.20
N PHE A 21 -9.91 -6.03 12.71
CA PHE A 21 -8.64 -6.49 12.16
C PHE A 21 -8.75 -6.88 10.67
N LYS A 22 -9.80 -7.65 10.32
CA LYS A 22 -10.03 -8.07 8.94
C LYS A 22 -10.32 -6.89 8.03
N VAL A 23 -11.20 -5.98 8.47
CA VAL A 23 -11.57 -4.78 7.72
C VAL A 23 -10.35 -3.91 7.45
N VAL A 24 -9.57 -3.60 8.47
CA VAL A 24 -8.37 -2.75 8.33
C VAL A 24 -7.34 -3.40 7.42
N ARG A 25 -7.04 -4.69 7.61
CA ARG A 25 -6.08 -5.41 6.75
C ARG A 25 -6.46 -5.34 5.28
N GLU A 26 -7.73 -5.59 4.97
CA GLU A 26 -8.23 -5.58 3.59
C GLU A 26 -8.30 -4.16 3.01
N PHE A 27 -8.68 -3.18 3.83
CA PHE A 27 -8.70 -1.76 3.46
C PHE A 27 -7.30 -1.22 3.11
N LEU A 28 -6.28 -1.67 3.85
CA LEU A 28 -4.88 -1.38 3.56
C LEU A 28 -4.36 -2.12 2.32
N GLY A 29 -5.12 -3.09 1.78
CA GLY A 29 -4.69 -3.90 0.64
C GLY A 29 -3.64 -4.95 0.99
N LEU A 30 -3.56 -5.38 2.27
CA LEU A 30 -2.58 -6.34 2.75
C LEU A 30 -3.12 -7.78 2.66
N THR A 31 -2.30 -8.69 2.14
CA THR A 31 -2.64 -10.12 2.16
C THR A 31 -2.39 -10.70 3.55
N GLY A 32 -3.11 -11.77 3.90
CA GLY A 32 -2.88 -12.48 5.17
C GLY A 32 -1.45 -13.03 5.28
N ASP A 33 -0.87 -13.51 4.18
CA ASP A 33 0.50 -14.03 4.15
C ASP A 33 1.55 -12.93 4.32
N TRP A 34 1.37 -11.77 3.67
CA TRP A 34 2.25 -10.62 3.88
C TRP A 34 2.20 -10.16 5.33
N LEU A 35 1.00 -10.03 5.90
CA LEU A 35 0.84 -9.60 7.29
C LEU A 35 1.43 -10.61 8.27
N ALA A 36 1.26 -11.91 8.01
CA ALA A 36 1.87 -12.95 8.83
C ALA A 36 3.40 -12.84 8.84
N ALA A 37 4.02 -12.66 7.66
CA ALA A 37 5.46 -12.45 7.53
C ALA A 37 5.91 -11.16 8.25
N HIS A 38 5.18 -10.07 8.08
CA HIS A 38 5.46 -8.77 8.72
C HIS A 38 5.43 -8.88 10.26
N LEU A 39 4.46 -9.60 10.81
CA LEU A 39 4.30 -9.80 12.26
C LEU A 39 5.18 -10.92 12.82
N GLY A 40 5.90 -11.67 11.99
CA GLY A 40 6.71 -12.81 12.42
C GLY A 40 5.88 -14.01 12.93
N VAL A 41 4.64 -14.18 12.45
CA VAL A 41 3.73 -15.26 12.83
C VAL A 41 3.37 -16.15 11.62
N SER A 42 2.67 -17.25 11.86
CA SER A 42 2.18 -18.11 10.77
C SER A 42 0.92 -17.54 10.11
N SER A 43 0.71 -17.80 8.81
CA SER A 43 -0.56 -17.45 8.13
C SER A 43 -1.79 -18.09 8.80
N ARG A 44 -1.61 -19.27 9.42
CA ARG A 44 -2.65 -19.92 10.21
C ARG A 44 -3.05 -19.10 11.44
N THR A 45 -2.09 -18.43 12.07
CA THR A 45 -2.33 -17.54 13.22
C THR A 45 -3.22 -16.37 12.80
N VAL A 46 -2.85 -15.68 11.72
CA VAL A 46 -3.64 -14.57 11.15
C VAL A 46 -5.07 -15.03 10.82
N ARG A 47 -5.21 -16.19 10.17
CA ARG A 47 -6.53 -16.77 9.87
C ARG A 47 -7.36 -17.07 11.13
N HIS A 48 -6.73 -17.54 12.21
CA HIS A 48 -7.47 -17.79 13.44
C HIS A 48 -7.96 -16.49 14.10
N TRP A 49 -7.17 -15.41 14.05
CA TRP A 49 -7.60 -14.09 14.51
C TRP A 49 -8.79 -13.57 13.71
N GLU A 50 -8.75 -13.64 12.37
CA GLU A 50 -9.87 -13.23 11.51
C GLU A 50 -11.15 -14.06 11.67
N GLN A 51 -11.06 -15.22 12.31
CA GLN A 51 -12.19 -16.10 12.59
C GLN A 51 -12.70 -15.94 14.03
N GLY A 52 -12.13 -15.02 14.81
CA GLY A 52 -12.44 -14.84 16.23
C GLY A 52 -12.09 -16.05 17.10
N LYS A 53 -11.27 -16.99 16.59
CA LYS A 53 -10.94 -18.23 17.31
C LYS A 53 -9.99 -17.98 18.47
N TYR A 54 -9.10 -17.00 18.32
CA TYR A 54 -8.19 -16.54 19.37
C TYR A 54 -8.25 -15.01 19.44
N PRO A 55 -8.10 -14.43 20.65
CA PRO A 55 -7.99 -12.99 20.78
C PRO A 55 -6.75 -12.49 20.04
N ILE A 56 -6.86 -11.26 19.54
CA ILE A 56 -5.77 -10.54 18.89
C ILE A 56 -4.88 -9.95 19.99
N PRO A 57 -3.56 -10.20 19.98
CA PRO A 57 -2.65 -9.59 20.95
C PRO A 57 -2.61 -8.07 20.85
N ASP A 58 -2.37 -7.37 21.96
CA ASP A 58 -2.40 -5.90 21.99
C ASP A 58 -1.28 -5.29 21.14
N GLY A 59 -0.08 -5.88 21.14
CA GLY A 59 0.97 -5.38 20.24
C GLY A 59 0.71 -5.67 18.76
N VAL A 60 -0.20 -6.60 18.41
CA VAL A 60 -0.67 -6.76 17.01
C VAL A 60 -1.60 -5.60 16.64
N ARG A 61 -2.49 -5.17 17.54
CA ARG A 61 -3.29 -3.96 17.37
C ARG A 61 -2.39 -2.74 17.13
N LEU A 62 -1.37 -2.53 17.95
CA LEU A 62 -0.40 -1.44 17.78
C LEU A 62 0.34 -1.51 16.44
N ALA A 63 0.70 -2.72 15.98
CA ALA A 63 1.34 -2.90 14.69
C ALA A 63 0.41 -2.55 13.52
N ILE A 64 -0.87 -2.88 13.61
CA ILE A 64 -1.88 -2.49 12.61
C ILE A 64 -2.06 -0.97 12.58
N GLU A 65 -2.16 -0.33 13.75
CA GLU A 65 -2.27 1.13 13.85
C GLU A 65 -1.04 1.84 13.25
N ASP A 66 0.17 1.28 13.42
CA ASP A 66 1.37 1.81 12.77
C ASP A 66 1.30 1.71 11.23
N LEU A 67 0.80 0.58 10.70
CA LEU A 67 0.60 0.39 9.27
C LEU A 67 -0.44 1.38 8.71
N GLU A 68 -1.52 1.64 9.45
CA GLU A 68 -2.52 2.66 9.10
C GLU A 68 -1.90 4.06 9.07
N ARG A 69 -1.16 4.43 10.12
CA ARG A 69 -0.47 5.73 10.21
C ARG A 69 0.49 5.94 9.04
N ARG A 70 1.38 4.98 8.77
CA ARG A 70 2.34 5.05 7.64
C ARG A 70 1.63 5.16 6.30
N THR A 71 0.51 4.46 6.15
CA THR A 71 -0.31 4.51 4.94
C THR A 71 -0.97 5.88 4.78
N GLY A 72 -1.52 6.45 5.86
CA GLY A 72 -2.10 7.80 5.85
C GLY A 72 -1.07 8.88 5.52
N GLU A 73 0.12 8.80 6.13
CA GLU A 73 1.25 9.71 5.84
C GLU A 73 1.65 9.65 4.35
N PHE A 74 1.73 8.44 3.78
CA PHE A 74 2.03 8.27 2.37
C PHE A 74 0.96 8.90 1.46
N ILE A 75 -0.33 8.66 1.76
CA ILE A 75 -1.43 9.24 0.98
C ILE A 75 -1.39 10.76 1.06
N GLY A 76 -1.34 11.33 2.27
CA GLY A 76 -1.34 12.78 2.46
C GLY A 76 -0.20 13.44 1.70
N GLY A 77 1.02 12.92 1.85
CA GLY A 77 2.18 13.44 1.13
C GLY A 77 2.11 13.26 -0.40
N ALA A 78 1.35 12.28 -0.91
CA ALA A 78 1.12 12.13 -2.35
C ALA A 78 0.03 13.09 -2.86
N VAL A 79 -1.08 13.23 -2.14
CA VAL A 79 -2.16 14.18 -2.46
C VAL A 79 -1.63 15.60 -2.50
N ASP A 80 -0.88 16.02 -1.47
CA ASP A 80 -0.29 17.37 -1.39
C ASP A 80 0.57 17.69 -2.63
N LYS A 81 1.30 16.71 -3.16
CA LYS A 81 2.14 16.89 -4.36
C LYS A 81 1.33 16.92 -5.64
N LEU A 82 0.26 16.15 -5.72
CA LEU A 82 -0.51 15.95 -6.95
C LEU A 82 -1.55 17.06 -7.18
N MET A 83 -2.05 17.70 -6.12
CA MET A 83 -3.08 18.75 -6.23
C MET A 83 -2.62 19.99 -7.03
N ASP A 84 -1.32 20.27 -7.06
CA ASP A 84 -0.75 21.40 -7.79
C ASP A 84 -0.32 21.06 -9.23
N ILE A 85 -0.50 19.80 -9.65
CA ILE A 85 -0.07 19.33 -10.97
C ILE A 85 -1.26 19.36 -11.94
N PRO A 86 -1.16 20.08 -13.08
CA PRO A 86 -2.15 19.96 -14.16
C PRO A 86 -2.17 18.53 -14.73
N ASP A 87 -3.38 17.97 -14.90
CA ASP A 87 -3.60 16.61 -15.42
C ASP A 87 -2.75 15.54 -14.72
N PRO A 88 -2.92 15.35 -13.39
CA PRO A 88 -2.03 14.49 -12.63
C PRO A 88 -2.15 13.02 -13.05
N GLY A 89 -1.04 12.29 -12.94
CA GLY A 89 -0.97 10.87 -13.27
C GLY A 89 -0.21 10.06 -12.22
N LEU A 90 -0.69 8.85 -11.94
CA LEU A 90 0.01 7.87 -11.11
C LEU A 90 0.20 6.55 -11.84
N ILE A 91 1.40 6.00 -11.68
CA ILE A 91 1.73 4.64 -12.10
C ILE A 91 1.41 3.69 -10.94
N THR A 92 0.84 2.53 -11.25
CA THR A 92 0.69 1.42 -10.31
C THR A 92 1.17 0.10 -10.93
N TYR A 93 1.19 -0.96 -10.13
CA TYR A 93 1.90 -2.19 -10.47
C TYR A 93 0.99 -3.41 -10.35
N ARG A 94 1.19 -4.40 -11.23
CA ARG A 94 0.37 -5.63 -11.24
C ARG A 94 0.78 -6.57 -10.13
N SER A 95 2.08 -6.70 -9.92
CA SER A 95 2.68 -7.70 -9.04
C SER A 95 3.70 -7.10 -8.10
N ASP A 96 3.96 -7.79 -6.98
CA ASP A 96 5.00 -7.41 -6.02
C ASP A 96 6.38 -7.39 -6.68
N ALA A 97 6.66 -8.31 -7.61
CA ALA A 97 7.92 -8.33 -8.35
C ALA A 97 8.13 -7.06 -9.19
N GLU A 98 7.08 -6.60 -9.88
CA GLU A 98 7.11 -5.35 -10.66
C GLU A 98 7.26 -4.13 -9.73
N TYR A 99 6.50 -4.12 -8.63
CA TYR A 99 6.54 -3.03 -7.66
C TYR A 99 7.92 -2.90 -7.00
N HIS A 100 8.49 -3.99 -6.50
CA HIS A 100 9.81 -4.00 -5.86
C HIS A 100 10.96 -3.83 -6.85
N ALA A 101 10.77 -4.15 -8.14
CA ALA A 101 11.76 -3.80 -9.16
C ALA A 101 11.85 -2.28 -9.37
N ALA A 102 10.72 -1.57 -9.32
CA ALA A 102 10.66 -0.12 -9.42
C ALA A 102 10.97 0.61 -8.09
N HIS A 103 10.64 -0.03 -6.97
CA HIS A 103 10.83 0.47 -5.61
C HIS A 103 11.50 -0.57 -4.72
N PRO A 104 12.82 -0.84 -4.90
CA PRO A 104 13.55 -1.84 -4.11
C PRO A 104 13.57 -1.56 -2.61
N GLU A 105 13.33 -0.32 -2.21
CA GLU A 105 13.24 0.14 -0.82
C GLU A 105 11.86 -0.08 -0.18
N ALA A 106 10.83 -0.45 -0.98
CA ALA A 106 9.47 -0.59 -0.47
C ALA A 106 9.28 -1.94 0.25
N ASP A 107 8.80 -1.89 1.49
CA ASP A 107 8.44 -3.08 2.28
C ASP A 107 7.02 -3.60 1.98
N PHE A 108 6.16 -2.77 1.40
CA PHE A 108 4.74 -3.07 1.17
C PHE A 108 4.51 -3.84 -0.14
N PRO A 109 3.40 -4.61 -0.25
CA PRO A 109 3.08 -5.31 -1.49
C PRO A 109 2.44 -4.38 -2.53
N ALA A 110 2.41 -4.81 -3.79
CA ALA A 110 1.76 -4.08 -4.87
C ALA A 110 0.25 -3.91 -4.63
N SER A 111 -0.38 -4.84 -3.90
CA SER A 111 -1.80 -4.72 -3.52
C SER A 111 -2.06 -3.55 -2.57
N TRP A 112 -1.13 -3.27 -1.65
CA TRP A 112 -1.19 -2.07 -0.81
C TRP A 112 -1.05 -0.80 -1.66
N HIS A 113 -0.09 -0.80 -2.58
CA HIS A 113 0.13 0.33 -3.48
C HIS A 113 -1.12 0.65 -4.30
N ARG A 114 -1.80 -0.37 -4.85
CA ARG A 114 -3.08 -0.19 -5.56
C ARG A 114 -4.18 0.37 -4.67
N ALA A 115 -4.29 -0.11 -3.42
CA ALA A 115 -5.28 0.42 -2.47
C ALA A 115 -5.01 1.89 -2.12
N VAL A 116 -3.73 2.28 -1.97
CA VAL A 116 -3.29 3.66 -1.79
C VAL A 116 -3.63 4.53 -3.00
N VAL A 117 -3.29 4.09 -4.21
CA VAL A 117 -3.60 4.81 -5.46
C VAL A 117 -5.11 5.05 -5.59
N ALA A 118 -5.94 4.05 -5.25
CA ALA A 118 -7.39 4.20 -5.27
C ALA A 118 -7.89 5.28 -4.30
N ARG A 119 -7.28 5.38 -3.10
CA ARG A 119 -7.59 6.42 -2.10
C ARG A 119 -7.13 7.80 -2.56
N ILE A 120 -5.94 7.91 -3.13
CA ILE A 120 -5.45 9.18 -3.71
C ILE A 120 -6.39 9.65 -4.84
N ALA A 121 -6.90 8.75 -5.66
CA ALA A 121 -7.83 9.07 -6.75
C ALA A 121 -9.19 9.63 -6.26
N GLN A 122 -9.58 9.39 -5.01
CA GLN A 122 -10.78 9.98 -4.42
C GLN A 122 -10.56 11.45 -4.03
N GLU A 123 -9.31 11.84 -3.74
CA GLU A 123 -8.94 13.17 -3.27
C GLU A 123 -8.40 14.07 -4.39
N VAL A 124 -7.75 13.50 -5.41
CA VAL A 124 -7.11 14.25 -6.50
C VAL A 124 -8.01 14.26 -7.75
N PRO A 125 -8.59 15.41 -8.13
CA PRO A 125 -9.45 15.51 -9.31
C PRO A 125 -8.72 15.15 -10.60
N ALA A 126 -9.44 14.49 -11.52
CA ALA A 126 -8.94 14.13 -12.85
C ALA A 126 -7.66 13.28 -12.87
N LEU A 127 -7.31 12.61 -11.76
CA LEU A 127 -6.15 11.74 -11.69
C LEU A 127 -6.26 10.58 -12.71
N SER A 128 -5.26 10.49 -13.59
CA SER A 128 -5.07 9.35 -14.48
C SER A 128 -4.26 8.25 -13.79
N ILE A 129 -4.64 6.98 -14.00
CA ILE A 129 -3.93 5.83 -13.43
C ILE A 129 -3.54 4.89 -14.56
N ALA A 130 -2.27 4.52 -14.61
CA ALA A 130 -1.73 3.55 -15.57
C ALA A 130 -0.90 2.49 -14.88
N TYR A 131 -0.76 1.33 -15.53
CA TYR A 131 0.24 0.34 -15.10
C TYR A 131 1.61 0.68 -15.68
N ALA A 132 2.69 0.34 -14.96
CA ALA A 132 4.05 0.70 -15.39
C ALA A 132 4.41 0.07 -16.75
N ASP A 133 3.99 -1.19 -16.97
CA ASP A 133 4.15 -1.87 -18.24
C ASP A 133 3.45 -1.15 -19.41
N ASN A 134 2.26 -0.58 -19.21
CA ASN A 134 1.55 0.18 -20.23
C ASN A 134 2.28 1.47 -20.60
N VAL A 135 2.85 2.19 -19.62
CA VAL A 135 3.56 3.45 -19.88
C VAL A 135 4.89 3.19 -20.60
N ALA A 136 5.62 2.14 -20.20
CA ALA A 136 6.87 1.74 -20.85
C ALA A 136 6.68 1.26 -22.30
N LEU A 137 5.48 0.80 -22.66
CA LEU A 137 5.13 0.37 -24.02
C LEU A 137 4.74 1.53 -24.94
N THR A 138 4.28 2.65 -24.40
CA THR A 138 4.17 3.92 -25.13
C THR A 138 5.56 4.51 -25.34
N ASP A 139 5.97 4.69 -26.59
CA ASP A 139 7.21 5.38 -26.93
C ASP A 139 7.23 6.76 -26.25
N PRO A 140 8.30 7.16 -25.53
CA PRO A 140 8.43 8.52 -24.98
C PRO A 140 8.30 9.63 -26.05
N SER A 141 8.38 9.30 -27.35
CA SER A 141 8.10 10.20 -28.47
C SER A 141 6.60 10.48 -28.71
N GLU A 142 5.69 9.71 -28.10
CA GLU A 142 4.23 9.82 -28.27
C GLU A 142 3.52 10.54 -27.10
N LEU A 143 4.25 10.99 -26.08
CA LEU A 143 3.69 11.85 -25.02
C LEU A 143 3.41 13.27 -25.58
N PRO A 144 2.22 13.87 -25.34
CA PRO A 144 1.92 15.23 -25.79
C PRO A 144 2.84 16.21 -25.06
N GLY A 145 3.81 16.77 -25.78
CA GLY A 145 4.83 17.69 -25.25
C GLY A 145 6.28 17.29 -25.55
N GLY A 146 6.52 16.10 -26.11
CA GLY A 146 7.84 15.68 -26.58
C GLY A 146 8.31 16.53 -27.77
N THR A 147 9.11 17.56 -27.51
CA THR A 147 9.69 18.39 -28.58
C THR A 147 10.62 17.51 -29.42
N ARG A 148 10.19 17.18 -30.65
CA ARG A 148 11.04 16.56 -31.68
C ARG A 148 12.25 17.46 -31.90
N ARG A 149 13.42 17.08 -31.38
CA ARG A 149 14.68 17.72 -31.80
C ARG A 149 14.94 17.33 -33.25
N GLU A 150 14.68 18.25 -34.15
CA GLU A 150 15.08 18.14 -35.55
C GLU A 150 16.60 18.02 -35.60
N ARG A 151 17.08 16.91 -36.17
CA ARG A 151 18.47 16.73 -36.55
C ARG A 151 18.71 17.55 -37.80
N THR A 152 19.31 18.73 -37.66
CA THR A 152 19.89 19.45 -38.78
C THR A 152 21.26 18.85 -39.10
N ALA A 153 21.37 18.29 -40.29
CA ALA A 153 22.62 18.11 -41.04
C ALA A 153 22.47 18.96 -42.33
N PRO A 154 23.54 19.52 -42.94
CA PRO A 154 24.86 18.94 -43.09
C PRO A 154 26.03 19.71 -42.44
#